data_AF-A0A381LFY6-F1
#
_entry.id   AF-A0A381LFY6-F1
#
_cell.length_a   1.000
_cell.length_b   1.000
_cell.length_c   1.000
_cell.angle_alpha   90.00
_cell.angle_beta   90.00
_cell.angle_gamma   90.00
#
_symmetry.space_group_name_H-M   'P 1'
#
loop_
_entity.id
_entity.type
_entity.pdbx_description
1 polymer ?
#
loop_
_entity_poly.entity_id
_entity_poly.type
_entity_poly.pdbx_seq_one_letter_code
_entity_poly.pdbx_strand_id
1 'polypeptide(L)'
;MKPKELKERLAVVEELEKKLTRENKSKKVDPEGKGASVEKYVANIHKLDERIATMRLQAEDREGNKEVALGTSKINYIDPRLTVVFAKKFDVPIEKFFSKTLREKFNWAIDSIEDDDDWEF
;
A
#
# COMPACT_ATOMS: atom_id res chain seq x y z
N MET A 1 -22.29 -40.80 27.46
CA MET A 1 -22.94 -39.56 26.97
C MET A 1 -24.34 -39.53 27.55
N LYS A 2 -24.80 -38.41 28.13
CA LYS A 2 -26.14 -38.39 28.73
C LYS A 2 -27.19 -38.49 27.60
N PRO A 3 -28.32 -39.19 27.78
CA PRO A 3 -29.33 -39.38 26.72
C PRO A 3 -29.84 -38.08 26.08
N LYS A 4 -29.82 -36.99 26.85
CA LYS A 4 -30.24 -35.65 26.40
C LYS A 4 -29.24 -35.02 25.41
N GLU A 5 -27.93 -35.13 25.69
CA GLU A 5 -26.87 -34.64 24.79
C GLU A 5 -26.84 -35.41 23.47
N LEU A 6 -27.15 -36.72 23.52
CA LEU A 6 -27.22 -37.55 22.32
C LEU A 6 -28.36 -37.11 21.40
N LYS A 7 -29.53 -36.78 21.96
CA LYS A 7 -30.68 -36.25 21.19
C LYS A 7 -30.38 -34.89 20.58
N GLU A 8 -29.75 -33.98 21.31
CA GLU A 8 -29.35 -32.67 20.77
C GLU A 8 -28.37 -32.82 19.60
N ARG A 9 -27.36 -33.68 19.74
CA ARG A 9 -26.40 -33.92 18.64
C ARG A 9 -27.05 -34.56 17.43
N LEU A 10 -27.98 -35.50 17.62
CA LEU A 10 -28.72 -36.11 16.51
C LEU A 10 -29.62 -35.10 15.79
N ALA A 11 -30.26 -34.17 16.52
CA ALA A 11 -31.06 -33.11 15.92
C ALA A 11 -30.22 -32.17 15.04
N VAL A 12 -29.01 -31.81 15.49
CA VAL A 12 -28.07 -31.00 14.69
C VAL A 12 -27.63 -31.73 13.42
N VAL A 13 -27.37 -33.04 13.51
CA VAL A 13 -27.01 -33.86 12.35
C VAL A 13 -28.17 -33.93 11.34
N GLU A 14 -29.41 -34.13 11.80
CA GLU A 14 -30.59 -34.13 10.91
C GLU A 14 -30.82 -32.78 10.22
N GLU A 15 -30.58 -31.65 10.91
CA GLU A 15 -30.65 -30.32 10.28
C GLU A 15 -29.56 -30.14 9.21
N LEU A 16 -28.33 -30.60 9.49
CA LEU A 16 -27.23 -30.57 8.53
C LEU A 16 -27.52 -31.44 7.30
N GLU A 17 -28.07 -32.64 7.48
CA GLU A 17 -28.48 -33.51 6.36
C GLU A 17 -29.59 -32.88 5.51
N LYS A 18 -30.59 -32.24 6.14
CA LYS A 18 -31.65 -31.51 5.43
C LYS A 18 -31.11 -30.32 4.65
N LYS A 19 -30.10 -29.61 5.18
CA LYS A 19 -29.43 -28.51 4.49
C LYS A 19 -28.60 -29.03 3.31
N LEU A 20 -27.80 -30.08 3.50
CA LEU A 20 -26.96 -30.68 2.47
C LEU A 20 -27.78 -31.28 1.32
N THR A 21 -28.90 -31.95 1.62
CA THR A 21 -29.82 -32.46 0.59
C THR A 21 -30.51 -31.34 -0.20
N ARG A 22 -30.76 -30.17 0.41
CA ARG A 22 -31.30 -28.99 -0.27
C ARG A 22 -30.26 -28.32 -1.16
N GLU A 23 -29.02 -28.18 -0.70
CA GLU A 23 -27.90 -27.65 -1.48
C GLU A 23 -27.57 -28.55 -2.68
N ASN A 24 -27.51 -29.87 -2.49
CA ASN A 24 -27.28 -30.83 -3.58
C ASN A 24 -28.40 -30.83 -4.63
N LYS A 25 -29.67 -30.63 -4.22
CA LYS A 25 -30.79 -30.52 -5.17
C LYS A 25 -30.78 -29.21 -5.95
N SER A 26 -30.41 -28.11 -5.31
CA SER A 26 -30.38 -26.79 -5.96
C SER A 26 -29.09 -26.53 -6.75
N LYS A 27 -28.05 -27.36 -6.58
CA LYS A 27 -26.67 -27.16 -7.09
C LYS A 27 -26.07 -25.80 -6.75
N LYS A 28 -26.69 -25.06 -5.83
CA LYS A 28 -26.22 -23.79 -5.29
C LYS A 28 -25.87 -24.05 -3.83
N VAL A 29 -24.57 -24.05 -3.55
CA VAL A 29 -24.07 -24.06 -2.18
C VAL A 29 -24.22 -22.63 -1.68
N ASP A 30 -24.99 -22.45 -0.60
CA ASP A 30 -25.04 -21.16 0.10
C ASP A 30 -23.87 -21.17 1.09
N PRO A 31 -22.80 -20.39 0.87
CA PRO A 31 -21.63 -20.44 1.74
C PRO A 31 -21.98 -19.83 3.10
N GLU A 32 -22.34 -20.68 4.06
CA GLU A 32 -22.44 -20.27 5.46
C GLU A 32 -21.03 -20.03 6.02
N GLY A 33 -20.61 -18.79 5.90
CA GLY A 33 -19.39 -18.27 6.50
C GLY A 33 -19.26 -16.78 6.19
N LYS A 34 -18.53 -16.07 7.04
CA LYS A 34 -18.01 -14.73 6.71
C LYS A 34 -16.95 -14.84 5.60
N GLY A 35 -17.27 -15.48 4.48
CA GLY A 35 -16.46 -15.45 3.27
C GLY A 35 -16.23 -14.00 2.89
N ALA A 36 -15.01 -13.66 2.49
CA ALA A 36 -14.74 -12.30 2.02
C ALA A 36 -15.73 -11.99 0.89
N SER A 37 -16.52 -10.93 1.03
CA SER A 37 -17.49 -10.54 0.01
C SER A 37 -16.76 -10.31 -1.32
N VAL A 38 -17.47 -10.46 -2.44
CA VAL A 38 -16.93 -10.15 -3.78
C VAL A 38 -16.26 -8.77 -3.79
N GLU A 39 -16.84 -7.80 -3.09
CA GLU A 39 -16.29 -6.45 -2.88
C GLU A 39 -14.90 -6.46 -2.21
N LYS A 40 -14.67 -7.31 -1.20
CA LYS A 40 -13.34 -7.43 -0.57
C LYS A 40 -12.31 -8.01 -1.53
N TYR A 41 -12.71 -8.95 -2.39
CA TYR A 41 -11.81 -9.48 -3.41
C TYR A 41 -11.47 -8.41 -4.46
N VAL A 42 -12.46 -7.64 -4.93
CA VAL A 42 -12.23 -6.52 -5.86
C VAL A 42 -11.31 -5.47 -5.22
N ALA A 43 -11.53 -5.10 -3.96
CA ALA A 43 -10.66 -4.17 -3.24
C ALA A 43 -9.22 -4.71 -3.09
N ASN A 44 -9.06 -6.01 -2.89
CA ASN A 44 -7.74 -6.63 -2.81
C ASN A 44 -7.03 -6.69 -4.17
N ILE A 45 -7.77 -6.96 -5.25
CA ILE A 45 -7.22 -6.92 -6.62
C ILE A 45 -6.71 -5.51 -6.93
N HIS A 46 -7.51 -4.47 -6.64
CA HIS A 46 -7.09 -3.09 -6.85
C HIS A 46 -5.80 -2.73 -6.11
N LYS A 47 -5.67 -3.16 -4.83
CA LYS A 47 -4.44 -2.96 -4.05
C LYS A 47 -3.24 -3.70 -4.65
N LEU A 48 -3.44 -4.88 -5.23
CA LEU A 48 -2.38 -5.62 -5.89
C LEU A 48 -1.95 -4.93 -7.18
N ASP A 49 -2.90 -4.42 -7.97
CA ASP A 49 -2.61 -3.68 -9.20
C ASP A 49 -1.81 -2.40 -8.93
N GLU A 50 -2.19 -1.62 -7.92
CA GLU A 50 -1.42 -0.44 -7.46
C GLU A 50 0.02 -0.80 -7.06
N ARG A 51 0.17 -1.92 -6.33
CA ARG A 51 1.49 -2.40 -5.90
C ARG A 51 2.33 -2.85 -7.08
N ILE A 52 1.73 -3.53 -8.07
CA ILE A 52 2.41 -3.95 -9.29
C ILE A 52 2.86 -2.73 -10.10
N ALA A 53 1.98 -1.72 -10.26
CA ALA A 53 2.32 -0.49 -10.96
C ALA A 53 3.52 0.22 -10.30
N THR A 54 3.50 0.33 -8.97
CA THR A 54 4.61 0.92 -8.20
C THR A 54 5.92 0.14 -8.39
N MET A 55 5.87 -1.18 -8.33
CA MET A 55 7.08 -2.03 -8.49
C MET A 55 7.65 -1.96 -9.91
N ARG A 56 6.81 -1.85 -10.93
CA ARG A 56 7.26 -1.68 -12.33
C ARG A 56 8.01 -0.37 -12.50
N LEU A 57 7.46 0.74 -11.99
CA LEU A 57 8.12 2.04 -12.02
C LEU A 57 9.49 2.00 -11.32
N GLN A 58 9.56 1.38 -10.14
CA GLN A 58 10.82 1.23 -9.40
C GLN A 58 11.85 0.37 -10.13
N ALA A 59 11.42 -0.67 -10.84
CA ALA A 59 12.31 -1.52 -11.61
C ALA A 59 12.89 -0.77 -12.82
N GLU A 60 12.08 0.01 -13.51
CA GLU A 60 12.50 0.84 -14.64
C GLU A 60 13.51 1.92 -14.20
N ASP A 61 13.21 2.63 -13.11
CA ASP A 61 14.12 3.65 -12.54
C ASP A 61 15.47 3.04 -12.13
N ARG A 62 15.46 1.83 -11.57
CA ARG A 62 16.70 1.12 -11.19
C ARG A 62 17.54 0.71 -12.40
N GLU A 63 16.90 0.26 -13.49
CA GLU A 63 17.64 -0.12 -14.70
C GLU A 63 18.19 1.13 -15.41
N GLY A 64 17.40 2.21 -15.50
CA GLY A 64 17.84 3.48 -16.09
C GLY A 64 19.00 4.14 -15.34
N ASN A 65 19.01 4.03 -14.01
CA ASN A 65 20.06 4.62 -13.16
C ASN A 65 21.26 3.68 -12.90
N LYS A 66 21.34 2.53 -13.56
CA LYS A 66 22.37 1.51 -13.31
C LYS A 66 23.79 1.98 -13.59
N GLU A 67 23.96 2.88 -14.55
CA GLU A 67 25.27 3.38 -14.98
C GLU A 67 25.60 4.78 -14.44
N VAL A 68 24.67 5.42 -13.71
CA VAL A 68 24.78 6.83 -13.31
C VAL A 68 24.77 6.98 -11.79
N ALA A 69 25.83 7.58 -11.25
CA ALA A 69 25.93 7.89 -9.82
C ALA A 69 25.36 9.29 -9.52
N LEU A 70 24.06 9.35 -9.18
CA LEU A 70 23.34 10.60 -8.89
C LEU A 70 23.70 11.26 -7.54
N GLY A 71 24.40 10.56 -6.65
CA GLY A 71 24.72 11.06 -5.31
C GLY A 71 25.63 12.29 -5.33
N THR A 72 26.67 12.28 -6.18
CA THR A 72 27.69 13.33 -6.18
C THR A 72 27.15 14.66 -6.71
N SER A 73 26.38 14.62 -7.81
CA SER A 73 25.70 15.78 -8.38
C SER A 73 24.74 16.41 -7.37
N LYS A 74 23.90 15.57 -6.75
CA LYS A 74 22.92 15.99 -5.74
C LYS A 74 23.52 16.65 -4.50
N ILE A 75 24.71 16.22 -4.06
CA ILE A 75 25.31 16.72 -2.81
C ILE A 75 26.18 17.96 -3.05
N ASN A 76 26.80 18.09 -4.23
CA ASN A 76 27.87 19.06 -4.45
C ASN A 76 27.63 20.05 -5.59
N TYR A 77 26.73 19.75 -6.52
CA TYR A 77 26.60 20.51 -7.78
C TYR A 77 25.19 21.05 -8.03
N ILE A 78 24.19 20.58 -7.30
CA ILE A 78 22.81 21.08 -7.36
C ILE A 78 22.56 21.95 -6.13
N ASP A 79 22.01 23.14 -6.32
CA ASP A 79 21.60 24.00 -5.21
C ASP A 79 20.45 23.31 -4.44
N PRO A 80 20.61 23.01 -3.14
CA PRO A 80 19.57 22.36 -2.35
C PRO A 80 18.26 23.17 -2.30
N ARG A 81 18.31 24.50 -2.46
CA ARG A 81 17.12 25.37 -2.50
C ARG A 81 16.17 25.02 -3.63
N LEU A 82 16.69 24.67 -4.81
CA LEU A 82 15.88 24.19 -5.94
C LEU A 82 15.04 22.97 -5.55
N THR A 83 15.63 22.04 -4.79
CA THR A 83 14.94 20.83 -4.34
C THR A 83 13.90 21.14 -3.26
N VAL A 84 14.18 22.11 -2.39
CA VAL A 84 13.24 22.54 -1.34
C VAL A 84 12.04 23.29 -1.95
N VAL A 85 12.26 24.20 -2.91
CA VAL A 85 11.16 24.86 -3.64
C VAL A 85 10.32 23.83 -4.39
N PHE A 86 10.95 22.86 -5.06
CA PHE A 86 10.22 21.77 -5.71
C PHE A 86 9.36 20.98 -4.71
N ALA A 87 9.94 20.60 -3.56
CA ALA A 87 9.23 19.87 -2.51
C ALA A 87 8.02 20.65 -1.99
N LYS A 88 8.16 21.95 -1.74
CA LYS A 88 7.08 22.84 -1.28
C LYS A 88 6.00 23.02 -2.35
N LYS A 89 6.39 23.24 -3.60
CA LYS A 89 5.47 23.46 -4.74
C LYS A 89 4.57 22.26 -5.04
N PHE A 90 5.09 21.04 -4.88
CA PHE A 90 4.37 19.81 -5.18
C PHE A 90 3.87 19.07 -3.92
N ASP A 91 3.99 19.68 -2.74
CA ASP A 91 3.63 19.08 -1.44
C ASP A 91 4.26 17.69 -1.23
N VAL A 92 5.53 17.56 -1.61
CA VAL A 92 6.29 16.32 -1.46
C VAL A 92 7.18 16.42 -0.22
N PRO A 93 7.14 15.44 0.70
CA PRO A 93 7.98 15.48 1.89
C PRO A 93 9.47 15.56 1.54
N ILE A 94 10.18 16.56 2.09
CA ILE A 94 11.60 16.81 1.80
C ILE A 94 12.50 15.62 2.16
N GLU A 95 12.04 14.76 3.08
CA GLU A 95 12.68 13.51 3.46
C GLU A 95 12.79 12.48 2.34
N LYS A 96 11.96 12.59 1.29
CA LYS A 96 12.08 11.77 0.09
C LYS A 96 13.29 12.18 -0.76
N PHE A 97 13.72 13.43 -0.66
CA PHE A 97 14.88 13.94 -1.38
C PHE A 97 16.14 13.88 -0.52
N PHE A 98 16.11 14.40 0.71
CA PHE A 98 17.29 14.46 1.56
C PHE A 98 17.17 13.51 2.75
N SER A 99 18.19 12.66 2.92
CA SER A 99 18.36 11.85 4.14
C SER A 99 18.55 12.77 5.36
N LYS A 100 18.39 12.22 6.58
CA LYS A 100 18.53 13.00 7.82
C LYS A 100 19.83 13.82 7.86
N THR A 101 20.96 13.21 7.54
CA THR A 101 22.28 13.87 7.50
C THR A 101 22.36 14.97 6.45
N LEU A 102 21.71 14.80 5.29
CA LEU A 102 21.70 15.85 4.26
C LEU A 102 20.78 17.01 4.63
N ARG A 103 19.68 16.76 5.34
CA ARG A 103 18.83 17.84 5.87
C ARG A 103 19.57 18.68 6.90
N GLU A 104 20.32 18.05 7.79
CA GLU A 104 21.19 18.76 8.76
C GLU A 104 22.25 19.61 8.03
N LYS A 105 22.87 19.09 6.97
CA LYS A 105 23.84 19.83 6.14
C LYS A 105 23.20 21.03 5.41
N PHE A 106 21.98 20.87 4.92
CA PHE A 106 21.28 21.86 4.11
C PHE A 106 20.20 22.62 4.88
N ASN A 107 20.29 22.70 6.20
CA ASN A 107 19.28 23.37 7.03
C ASN A 107 19.05 24.82 6.60
N TRP A 108 20.13 25.54 6.29
CA TRP A 108 20.10 26.92 5.79
C TRP A 108 19.24 27.08 4.52
N ALA A 109 19.20 26.07 3.66
CA ALA A 109 18.41 26.11 2.43
C ALA A 109 16.91 25.94 2.71
N ILE A 110 16.58 25.11 3.70
CA ILE A 110 15.20 24.90 4.16
C ILE A 110 14.70 26.20 4.80
N ASP A 111 15.46 26.74 5.76
CA ASP A 111 15.11 27.98 6.46
C ASP A 111 14.92 29.14 5.48
N SER A 112 15.81 29.29 4.48
CA SER A 112 15.74 30.39 3.51
C SER A 112 14.51 30.40 2.60
N ILE A 113 13.84 29.26 2.41
CA ILE A 113 12.63 29.15 1.58
C ILE A 113 11.35 29.17 2.43
N GLU A 114 11.46 28.97 3.74
CA GLU A 114 10.36 29.27 4.65
C GLU A 114 10.08 30.77 4.69
N ASP A 115 11.12 31.60 4.60
CA ASP A 115 11.02 33.06 4.65
C ASP A 115 10.74 33.72 3.28
N ASP A 116 10.89 33.01 2.17
CA ASP A 116 10.73 33.54 0.80
C ASP A 116 10.03 32.53 -0.13
N ASP A 117 8.74 32.78 -0.40
CA ASP A 117 7.88 31.92 -1.23
C ASP A 117 8.14 32.04 -2.73
N ASP A 118 8.78 33.13 -3.19
CA ASP A 118 8.99 33.47 -4.61
C ASP A 118 10.47 33.31 -5.03
N TRP A 119 11.20 32.40 -4.37
CA TRP A 119 12.60 32.17 -4.66
C TRP A 119 12.82 31.60 -6.08
N GLU A 120 13.64 32.28 -6.88
CA GLU A 120 14.15 31.84 -8.19
C GLU A 120 15.69 31.77 -8.20
N PHE A 121 16.25 30.90 -9.05
CA PHE A 121 17.70 30.63 -9.14
C PHE A 121 18.42 31.52 -10.16
#